data_AF-A0ABD0KGG2-F1
#
_entry.id   AF-A0ABD0KGG2-F1
#
_cell.length_a   1.000
_cell.length_b   1.000
_cell.length_c   1.000
_cell.angle_alpha   90.00
_cell.angle_beta   90.00
_cell.angle_gamma   90.00
#
_symmetry.space_group_name_H-M   'P 1'
#
loop_
_entity.id
_entity.type
_entity.pdbx_description
1 polymer ?
#
loop_
_entity_poly.entity_id
_entity_poly.type
_entity_poly.pdbx_seq_one_letter_code
_entity_poly.pdbx_strand_id
1 'polypeptide(L)'
;MGLFTHDASRVAYCFLPKVGCTFWIRVFTFLHNYTGDTGRVNSPWEIPRLKVHGHRHSHGFGWPAVKDRAMHYLRFMFVRDPFSRLWSAYIDKLFLPDFWSEIGVPAVRKIRGPNATAQARKCGNDVTFAEFVEYSLTSSEPHYDPIYKRCDPCQYRPTVIGTMETFARDSLFLLRRMGLEWVLKDVDHQEQQEKELTTLVDYNFERVSSRSFYLPCVTDERLAELLWAAFQFNGYIPQDVPYKGAGREFSKEDFKSEVVRIFRQSQSRKSELKQQKKQIMKDAFGKLPKTLIEKIEAKYEPDIRYFGFSKYSLQ
;
A
#
# COMPACT_ATOMS: atom_id res chain seq x y z
N MET A 1 18.23 -0.01 -0.81
CA MET A 1 17.67 -1.37 -0.91
C MET A 1 17.53 -1.96 0.49
N GLY A 2 16.31 -2.21 0.94
CA GLY A 2 16.03 -2.93 2.19
C GLY A 2 15.79 -4.41 1.90
N LEU A 3 16.44 -5.29 2.65
CA LEU A 3 16.44 -6.74 2.41
C LEU A 3 16.12 -7.51 3.67
N PHE A 4 15.21 -8.48 3.54
CA PHE A 4 15.00 -9.50 4.55
C PHE A 4 15.75 -10.76 4.15
N THR A 5 16.39 -11.45 5.10
CA THR A 5 17.11 -12.69 4.86
C THR A 5 16.75 -13.69 5.95
N HIS A 6 16.41 -14.92 5.60
CA HIS A 6 16.18 -15.99 6.56
C HIS A 6 17.10 -17.16 6.27
N ASP A 7 18.07 -17.39 7.15
CA ASP A 7 19.18 -18.31 6.92
C ASP A 7 18.70 -19.77 6.87
N ALA A 8 17.79 -20.17 7.75
CA ALA A 8 17.27 -21.54 7.80
C ALA A 8 16.51 -21.92 6.52
N SER A 9 15.77 -20.99 5.92
CA SER A 9 15.10 -21.22 4.62
C SER A 9 15.97 -20.86 3.42
N ARG A 10 17.19 -20.32 3.63
CA ARG A 10 18.09 -19.79 2.59
C ARG A 10 17.40 -18.88 1.58
N VAL A 11 16.62 -17.92 2.07
CA VAL A 11 15.91 -16.94 1.23
C VAL A 11 16.35 -15.51 1.52
N ALA A 12 16.31 -14.68 0.49
CA ALA A 12 16.40 -13.23 0.60
C ALA A 12 15.23 -12.59 -0.14
N TYR A 13 14.62 -11.56 0.45
CA TYR A 13 13.52 -10.80 -0.11
C TYR A 13 13.89 -9.33 -0.23
N CYS A 14 13.73 -8.77 -1.43
CA CYS A 14 13.86 -7.34 -1.62
C CYS A 14 12.57 -6.60 -1.30
N PHE A 15 12.58 -5.87 -0.19
CA PHE A 15 11.44 -5.11 0.26
C PHE A 15 11.23 -3.86 -0.59
N LEU A 16 10.00 -3.74 -1.07
CA LEU A 16 9.51 -2.63 -1.87
C LEU A 16 8.09 -2.28 -1.40
N PRO A 17 7.75 -1.02 -1.15
CA PRO A 17 6.39 -0.69 -0.75
C PRO A 17 5.39 -0.83 -1.90
N LYS A 18 4.12 -1.05 -1.53
CA LYS A 18 2.94 -1.11 -2.44
C LYS A 18 2.93 -2.31 -3.42
N VAL A 19 3.76 -3.31 -3.17
CA VAL A 19 3.85 -4.58 -3.94
C VAL A 19 3.62 -5.82 -3.06
N GLY A 20 2.65 -5.74 -2.14
CA GLY A 20 2.37 -6.83 -1.19
C GLY A 20 3.34 -6.92 -0.02
N CYS A 21 4.05 -5.84 0.29
CA CYS A 21 5.07 -5.83 1.33
C CYS A 21 4.57 -6.16 2.74
N THR A 22 3.34 -5.76 3.11
CA THR A 22 2.76 -6.11 4.42
C THR A 22 2.74 -7.62 4.64
N PHE A 23 2.39 -8.39 3.61
CA PHE A 23 2.38 -9.86 3.66
C PHE A 23 3.79 -10.39 3.95
N TRP A 24 4.78 -9.96 3.18
CA TRP A 24 6.14 -10.48 3.32
C TRP A 24 6.83 -10.00 4.60
N ILE A 25 6.67 -8.74 4.99
CA ILE A 25 7.18 -8.26 6.28
C ILE A 25 6.58 -9.13 7.39
N ARG A 26 5.26 -9.35 7.39
CA ARG A 26 4.58 -10.21 8.39
C ARG A 26 5.17 -11.62 8.45
N VAL A 27 5.42 -12.24 7.29
CA VAL A 27 6.08 -13.57 7.21
C VAL A 27 7.51 -13.52 7.78
N PHE A 28 8.33 -12.54 7.42
CA PHE A 28 9.69 -12.44 7.95
C PHE A 28 9.74 -12.06 9.44
N THR A 29 8.82 -11.22 9.91
CA THR A 29 8.64 -10.90 11.34
C THR A 29 8.33 -12.17 12.11
N PHE A 30 7.45 -13.03 11.60
CA PHE A 30 7.17 -14.35 12.17
C PHE A 30 8.41 -15.25 12.19
N LEU A 31 9.11 -15.39 11.06
CA LEU A 31 10.29 -16.27 10.94
C LEU A 31 11.44 -15.89 11.88
N HIS A 32 11.60 -14.61 12.14
CA HIS A 32 12.63 -14.11 13.05
C HIS A 32 12.18 -13.96 14.49
N ASN A 33 10.93 -14.32 14.82
CA ASN A 33 10.31 -14.08 16.12
C ASN A 33 10.41 -12.61 16.57
N TYR A 34 10.24 -11.67 15.62
CA TYR A 34 10.26 -10.22 15.86
C TYR A 34 8.88 -9.70 16.26
N THR A 35 8.14 -10.46 17.06
CA THR A 35 6.74 -10.19 17.43
C THR A 35 6.59 -9.16 18.56
N GLY A 36 7.67 -8.84 19.27
CA GLY A 36 7.65 -7.86 20.37
C GLY A 36 6.62 -8.21 21.43
N ASP A 37 5.83 -7.22 21.86
CA ASP A 37 4.78 -7.39 22.90
C ASP A 37 3.65 -8.33 22.48
N THR A 38 3.52 -8.69 21.20
CA THR A 38 2.53 -9.68 20.74
C THR A 38 2.87 -11.09 21.27
N GLY A 39 4.08 -11.29 21.80
CA GLY A 39 4.50 -12.57 22.37
C GLY A 39 4.71 -13.64 21.30
N ARG A 40 4.75 -14.90 21.71
CA ARG A 40 4.93 -16.01 20.78
C ARG A 40 3.61 -16.28 20.04
N VAL A 41 3.63 -16.11 18.73
CA VAL A 41 2.50 -16.40 17.83
C VAL A 41 2.70 -17.74 17.13
N ASN A 42 1.61 -18.41 16.78
CA ASN A 42 1.65 -19.68 16.04
C ASN A 42 1.50 -19.48 14.53
N SER A 43 1.05 -18.30 14.12
CA SER A 43 0.81 -17.95 12.73
C SER A 43 1.22 -16.49 12.46
N PRO A 44 1.78 -16.17 11.28
CA PRO A 44 2.05 -14.80 10.91
C PRO A 44 0.78 -13.92 10.91
N TRP A 45 -0.41 -14.50 10.72
CA TRP A 45 -1.69 -13.77 10.66
C TRP A 45 -2.20 -13.26 12.01
N GLU A 46 -1.63 -13.77 13.10
CA GLU A 46 -1.87 -13.27 14.45
C GLU A 46 -1.19 -11.91 14.67
N ILE A 47 -0.17 -11.57 13.87
CA ILE A 47 0.57 -10.31 13.98
C ILE A 47 -0.26 -9.14 13.38
N PRO A 48 -0.70 -8.17 14.20
CA PRO A 48 -1.50 -7.04 13.73
C PRO A 48 -0.72 -6.18 12.71
N ARG A 49 -1.42 -5.64 11.70
CA ARG A 49 -0.80 -4.79 10.65
C ARG A 49 0.01 -3.63 11.22
N LEU A 50 -0.47 -3.01 12.31
CA LEU A 50 0.24 -1.92 12.99
C LEU A 50 1.62 -2.35 13.49
N LYS A 51 1.71 -3.53 14.10
CA LYS A 51 2.97 -4.10 14.59
C LYS A 51 3.88 -4.54 13.45
N VAL A 52 3.34 -4.99 12.31
CA VAL A 52 4.12 -5.36 11.10
C VAL A 52 4.96 -4.17 10.60
N HIS A 53 4.43 -2.95 10.64
CA HIS A 53 5.17 -1.78 10.14
C HIS A 53 5.87 -0.98 11.25
N GLY A 54 5.44 -1.11 12.50
CA GLY A 54 5.92 -0.30 13.63
C GLY A 54 7.16 -0.81 14.37
N HIS A 55 7.81 -1.89 13.91
CA HIS A 55 9.00 -2.45 14.58
C HIS A 55 10.30 -2.08 13.87
N ARG A 56 11.43 -2.00 14.61
CA ARG A 56 12.74 -1.59 14.08
C ARG A 56 13.30 -2.44 12.92
N HIS A 57 12.73 -3.62 12.68
CA HIS A 57 13.17 -4.54 11.62
C HIS A 57 12.21 -4.54 10.41
N SER A 58 11.17 -3.71 10.38
CA SER A 58 10.13 -3.68 9.33
C SER A 58 10.63 -3.19 7.96
N HIS A 59 11.85 -2.66 7.90
CA HIS A 59 12.50 -2.19 6.68
C HIS A 59 13.63 -3.12 6.18
N GLY A 60 13.90 -4.21 6.89
CA GLY A 60 15.01 -5.11 6.60
C GLY A 60 16.39 -4.44 6.81
N PHE A 61 17.42 -5.06 6.24
CA PHE A 61 18.81 -4.62 6.31
C PHE A 61 19.26 -3.98 4.99
N GLY A 62 20.25 -3.08 5.06
CA GLY A 62 20.89 -2.55 3.86
C GLY A 62 21.67 -3.62 3.09
N TRP A 63 21.74 -3.48 1.76
CA TRP A 63 22.46 -4.42 0.89
C TRP A 63 23.87 -4.79 1.35
N PRO A 64 24.76 -3.83 1.72
CA PRO A 64 26.12 -4.19 2.12
C PRO A 64 26.17 -5.12 3.34
N ALA A 65 25.19 -5.03 4.24
CA ALA A 65 25.14 -5.84 5.46
C ALA A 65 24.74 -7.31 5.22
N VAL A 66 24.19 -7.63 4.06
CA VAL A 66 23.61 -8.96 3.79
C VAL A 66 24.01 -9.57 2.46
N LYS A 67 24.76 -8.83 1.63
CA LYS A 67 25.15 -9.22 0.27
C LYS A 67 25.74 -10.62 0.23
N ASP A 68 26.78 -10.88 1.03
CA ASP A 68 27.56 -12.11 0.91
C ASP A 68 26.69 -13.35 1.15
N ARG A 69 25.81 -13.32 2.15
CA ARG A 69 24.86 -14.42 2.37
C ARG A 69 23.71 -14.45 1.36
N ALA A 70 23.14 -13.29 1.03
CA ALA A 70 22.00 -13.19 0.10
C ALA A 70 22.35 -13.71 -1.31
N MET A 71 23.61 -13.57 -1.74
CA MET A 71 24.09 -14.10 -3.03
C MET A 71 24.08 -15.64 -3.10
N HIS A 72 24.03 -16.33 -1.96
CA HIS A 72 23.93 -17.80 -1.86
C HIS A 72 22.50 -18.30 -1.56
N TYR A 73 21.53 -17.39 -1.50
CA TYR A 73 20.12 -17.67 -1.19
C TYR A 73 19.24 -17.60 -2.44
N LEU A 74 18.04 -18.19 -2.35
CA LEU A 74 16.97 -17.87 -3.28
C LEU A 74 16.57 -16.42 -3.06
N ARG A 75 16.82 -15.57 -4.05
CA ARG A 75 16.50 -14.14 -4.01
C ARG A 75 15.19 -13.90 -4.71
N PHE A 76 14.27 -13.19 -4.08
CA PHE A 76 13.01 -12.83 -4.71
C PHE A 76 12.60 -11.40 -4.45
N MET A 77 11.79 -10.87 -5.35
CA MET A 77 11.15 -9.58 -5.20
C MET A 77 9.77 -9.61 -5.82
N PHE A 78 8.91 -8.70 -5.38
CA PHE A 78 7.62 -8.47 -6.01
C PHE A 78 7.62 -7.12 -6.73
N VAL A 79 6.94 -7.07 -7.86
CA VAL A 79 6.78 -5.87 -8.68
C VAL A 79 5.30 -5.60 -8.95
N ARG A 80 5.00 -4.39 -9.39
CA ARG A 80 3.64 -3.96 -9.73
C ARG A 80 3.71 -2.97 -10.88
N ASP A 81 2.71 -3.02 -11.75
CA ASP A 81 2.52 -2.01 -12.80
C ASP A 81 2.65 -0.59 -12.19
N PRO A 82 3.51 0.28 -12.75
CA PRO A 82 3.81 1.58 -12.17
C PRO A 82 2.58 2.47 -11.94
N PHE A 83 1.61 2.46 -12.86
CA PHE A 83 0.40 3.27 -12.75
C PHE A 83 -0.48 2.79 -11.60
N SER A 84 -0.68 1.48 -11.50
CA SER A 84 -1.43 0.90 -10.39
C SER A 84 -0.72 1.07 -9.05
N ARG A 85 0.62 1.09 -9.03
CA ARG A 85 1.42 1.39 -7.84
C ARG A 85 1.27 2.86 -7.42
N LEU A 86 1.35 3.80 -8.35
CA LEU A 86 1.11 5.22 -8.13
C LEU A 86 -0.28 5.49 -7.56
N TRP A 87 -1.32 4.92 -8.17
CA TRP A 87 -2.70 5.05 -7.69
C TRP A 87 -2.86 4.52 -6.26
N SER A 88 -2.26 3.35 -5.98
CA SER A 88 -2.29 2.76 -4.64
C SER A 88 -1.50 3.56 -3.61
N ALA A 89 -0.44 4.26 -4.02
CA ALA A 89 0.31 5.17 -3.16
C ALA A 89 -0.52 6.43 -2.87
N TYR A 90 -1.16 7.02 -3.88
CA TYR A 90 -2.03 8.19 -3.70
C TYR A 90 -3.14 7.93 -2.68
N ILE A 91 -3.92 6.85 -2.86
CA ILE A 91 -5.05 6.56 -1.97
C ILE A 91 -4.58 6.36 -0.52
N ASP A 92 -3.53 5.55 -0.34
CA ASP A 92 -3.04 5.18 0.98
C ASP A 92 -2.31 6.34 1.68
N LYS A 93 -1.63 7.21 0.92
CA LYS A 93 -0.72 8.23 1.49
C LYS A 93 -1.28 9.63 1.52
N LEU A 94 -2.01 10.06 0.50
CA LEU A 94 -2.48 11.45 0.39
C LEU A 94 -3.99 11.59 0.40
N PHE A 95 -4.74 10.61 -0.10
CA PHE A 95 -6.20 10.63 0.05
C PHE A 95 -6.60 10.34 1.50
N LEU A 96 -5.92 9.38 2.14
CA LEU A 96 -6.00 9.11 3.57
C LEU A 96 -4.90 9.88 4.34
N PRO A 97 -5.11 10.18 5.65
CA PRO A 97 -4.25 11.04 6.46
C PRO A 97 -2.89 10.44 6.87
N ASP A 98 -2.21 9.72 5.99
CA ASP A 98 -0.88 9.18 6.29
C ASP A 98 0.21 10.26 6.08
N PHE A 99 0.37 10.80 4.87
CA PHE A 99 1.49 11.70 4.51
C PHE A 99 1.04 13.14 4.22
N TRP A 100 -0.05 13.60 4.84
CA TRP A 100 -0.53 14.98 4.67
C TRP A 100 0.52 16.01 5.10
N SER A 101 1.16 15.82 6.25
CA SER A 101 2.25 16.69 6.73
C SER A 101 3.53 16.55 5.90
N GLU A 102 3.95 15.31 5.64
CA GLU A 102 5.27 14.97 5.11
C GLU A 102 5.37 15.18 3.59
N ILE A 103 4.25 15.01 2.87
CA ILE A 103 4.18 15.10 1.40
C ILE A 103 3.10 16.07 0.95
N GLY A 104 1.91 16.05 1.56
CA GLY A 104 0.77 16.87 1.13
C GLY A 104 1.03 18.38 1.24
N VAL A 105 1.50 18.84 2.40
CA VAL A 105 1.85 20.26 2.63
C VAL A 105 2.97 20.72 1.69
N PRO A 106 4.10 20.00 1.56
CA PRO A 106 5.12 20.30 0.55
C PRO A 106 4.58 20.34 -0.89
N ALA A 107 3.70 19.41 -1.26
CA ALA A 107 3.08 19.37 -2.58
C ALA A 107 2.23 20.61 -2.85
N VAL A 108 1.34 20.99 -1.91
CA VAL A 108 0.55 22.22 -2.00
C VAL A 108 1.46 23.44 -2.18
N ARG A 109 2.50 23.57 -1.35
CA ARG A 109 3.43 24.71 -1.42
C ARG A 109 4.16 24.77 -2.76
N LYS A 110 4.55 23.63 -3.31
CA LYS A 110 5.29 23.56 -4.57
C LYS A 110 4.41 23.80 -5.79
N ILE A 111 3.26 23.15 -5.85
CA ILE A 111 2.39 23.13 -7.04
C ILE A 111 1.50 24.37 -7.08
N ARG A 112 0.84 24.72 -5.97
CA ARG A 112 -0.09 25.86 -5.90
C ARG A 112 0.62 27.17 -5.53
N GLY A 113 1.74 27.10 -4.79
CA GLY A 113 2.56 28.28 -4.47
C GLY A 113 1.76 29.41 -3.80
N PRO A 114 1.89 30.67 -4.27
CA PRO A 114 1.12 31.82 -3.78
C PRO A 114 -0.40 31.66 -3.85
N ASN A 115 -0.92 30.83 -4.76
CA ASN A 115 -2.36 30.64 -4.97
C ASN A 115 -3.00 29.67 -3.96
N ALA A 116 -2.21 28.97 -3.14
CA ALA A 116 -2.74 28.07 -2.13
C ALA A 116 -3.44 28.84 -1.00
N THR A 117 -4.61 28.34 -0.56
CA THR A 117 -5.29 28.84 0.63
C THR A 117 -4.46 28.58 1.89
N ALA A 118 -4.69 29.37 2.95
CA ALA A 118 -4.02 29.18 4.23
C ALA A 118 -4.27 27.76 4.79
N GLN A 119 -5.50 27.26 4.65
CA GLN A 119 -5.87 25.91 5.08
C GLN A 119 -5.11 24.84 4.29
N ALA A 120 -5.02 24.94 2.97
CA ALA A 120 -4.29 23.98 2.15
C ALA A 120 -2.80 23.94 2.51
N ARG A 121 -2.16 25.11 2.75
CA ARG A 121 -0.75 25.20 3.16
C ARG A 121 -0.49 24.63 4.55
N LYS A 122 -1.51 24.60 5.40
CA LYS A 122 -1.44 24.06 6.76
C LYS A 122 -1.66 22.55 6.77
N CYS A 123 -2.66 22.08 6.03
CA CYS A 123 -3.16 20.71 6.16
C CYS A 123 -2.68 19.76 5.07
N GLY A 124 -2.53 20.21 3.81
CA GLY A 124 -2.11 19.34 2.71
C GLY A 124 -3.04 18.14 2.44
N ASN A 125 -4.26 18.17 2.96
CA ASN A 125 -5.25 17.09 2.91
C ASN A 125 -6.15 17.15 1.68
N ASP A 126 -6.00 18.18 0.84
CA ASP A 126 -6.78 18.43 -0.36
C ASP A 126 -5.94 18.28 -1.63
N VAL A 127 -4.79 17.60 -1.56
CA VAL A 127 -3.94 17.33 -2.73
C VAL A 127 -4.69 16.39 -3.69
N THR A 128 -4.93 16.88 -4.90
CA THR A 128 -5.59 16.10 -5.94
C THR A 128 -4.66 15.03 -6.50
N PHE A 129 -5.22 14.05 -7.20
CA PHE A 129 -4.40 13.04 -7.87
C PHE A 129 -3.45 13.65 -8.91
N ALA A 130 -3.89 14.66 -9.65
CA ALA A 130 -3.05 15.35 -10.63
C ALA A 130 -1.84 16.05 -9.97
N GLU A 131 -2.06 16.77 -8.89
CA GLU A 131 -1.00 17.44 -8.14
C GLU A 131 -0.05 16.44 -7.47
N PHE A 132 -0.57 15.32 -6.98
CA PHE A 132 0.26 14.23 -6.47
C PHE A 132 1.17 13.67 -7.58
N VAL A 133 0.61 13.38 -8.76
CA VAL A 133 1.38 12.84 -9.89
C VAL A 133 2.45 13.84 -10.32
N GLU A 134 2.11 15.11 -10.45
CA GLU A 134 3.06 16.18 -10.78
C GLU A 134 4.16 16.31 -9.71
N TYR A 135 3.79 16.36 -8.43
CA TYR A 135 4.74 16.44 -7.33
C TYR A 135 5.69 15.24 -7.32
N SER A 136 5.15 14.03 -7.56
CA SER A 136 5.91 12.78 -7.57
C SER A 136 7.06 12.79 -8.58
N LEU A 137 6.96 13.56 -9.67
CA LEU A 137 8.06 13.67 -10.65
C LEU A 137 9.32 14.30 -10.05
N THR A 138 9.18 15.03 -8.95
CA THR A 138 10.24 15.83 -8.35
C THR A 138 10.55 15.49 -6.90
N SER A 139 9.74 14.66 -6.26
CA SER A 139 10.00 14.12 -4.93
C SER A 139 10.56 12.70 -5.00
N SER A 140 11.42 12.36 -4.04
CA SER A 140 11.95 11.01 -3.85
C SER A 140 11.24 10.37 -2.65
N GLU A 141 10.47 9.32 -2.89
CA GLU A 141 9.72 8.64 -1.84
C GLU A 141 9.52 7.14 -2.16
N PRO A 142 9.85 6.21 -1.24
CA PRO A 142 9.81 4.77 -1.51
C PRO A 142 8.48 4.18 -1.99
N HIS A 143 7.32 4.75 -1.68
CA HIS A 143 6.01 4.20 -2.05
C HIS A 143 5.64 4.43 -3.49
N TYR A 144 6.17 5.49 -4.11
CA TYR A 144 5.92 5.79 -5.50
C TYR A 144 7.19 5.90 -6.35
N ASP A 145 8.40 5.87 -5.81
CA ASP A 145 9.61 5.86 -6.65
C ASP A 145 9.75 4.60 -7.50
N PRO A 146 10.35 4.67 -8.70
CA PRO A 146 10.58 3.51 -9.53
C PRO A 146 11.26 2.38 -8.76
N ILE A 147 10.77 1.16 -8.96
CA ILE A 147 11.23 -0.05 -8.29
C ILE A 147 12.72 -0.25 -8.53
N TYR A 148 13.20 -0.09 -9.77
CA TYR A 148 14.60 -0.28 -10.12
C TYR A 148 15.55 0.62 -9.31
N LYS A 149 15.08 1.81 -8.88
CA LYS A 149 15.89 2.73 -8.04
C LYS A 149 15.96 2.26 -6.58
N ARG A 150 14.93 1.55 -6.10
CA ARG A 150 14.83 1.10 -4.71
C ARG A 150 15.41 -0.30 -4.51
N CYS A 151 15.25 -1.15 -5.52
CA CYS A 151 15.82 -2.48 -5.64
C CYS A 151 16.29 -2.70 -7.09
N ASP A 152 17.59 -2.53 -7.32
CA ASP A 152 18.18 -2.70 -8.65
C ASP A 152 18.25 -4.20 -8.99
N PRO A 153 17.50 -4.68 -10.00
CA PRO A 153 17.47 -6.09 -10.36
C PRO A 153 18.81 -6.59 -10.93
N CYS A 154 19.66 -5.71 -11.48
CA CYS A 154 20.98 -6.07 -12.00
C CYS A 154 21.98 -6.33 -10.86
N GLN A 155 21.87 -5.56 -9.77
CA GLN A 155 22.69 -5.76 -8.57
C GLN A 155 22.16 -6.90 -7.69
N TYR A 156 20.85 -6.93 -7.47
CA TYR A 156 20.20 -7.91 -6.59
C TYR A 156 20.11 -9.30 -7.24
N ARG A 157 19.98 -9.37 -8.58
CA ARG A 157 19.89 -10.62 -9.35
C ARG A 157 18.84 -11.59 -8.77
N PRO A 158 17.56 -11.17 -8.71
CA PRO A 158 16.50 -12.02 -8.18
C PRO A 158 16.39 -13.31 -9.00
N THR A 159 16.26 -14.44 -8.30
CA THR A 159 15.92 -15.73 -8.90
C THR A 159 14.44 -15.78 -9.29
N VAL A 160 13.59 -15.09 -8.52
CA VAL A 160 12.14 -15.04 -8.74
C VAL A 160 11.67 -13.58 -8.70
N ILE A 161 10.94 -13.17 -9.73
CA ILE A 161 10.23 -11.88 -9.75
C ILE A 161 8.74 -12.22 -9.82
N GLY A 162 8.02 -12.00 -8.71
CA GLY A 162 6.57 -12.12 -8.67
C GLY A 162 5.89 -10.81 -9.02
N THR A 163 4.65 -10.84 -9.50
CA THR A 163 3.87 -9.62 -9.76
C THR A 163 2.63 -9.54 -8.88
N MET A 164 2.02 -8.35 -8.80
CA MET A 164 0.77 -8.19 -8.05
C MET A 164 -0.41 -8.91 -8.71
N GLU A 165 -0.39 -9.08 -10.03
CA GLU A 165 -1.41 -9.79 -10.80
C GLU A 165 -1.41 -11.29 -10.48
N THR A 166 -0.22 -11.85 -10.22
CA THR A 166 -0.03 -13.27 -9.90
C THR A 166 0.37 -13.50 -8.43
N PHE A 167 0.13 -12.51 -7.57
CA PHE A 167 0.63 -12.49 -6.19
C PHE A 167 0.33 -13.76 -5.40
N ALA A 168 -0.92 -14.26 -5.47
CA ALA A 168 -1.33 -15.47 -4.74
C ALA A 168 -0.55 -16.71 -5.19
N ARG A 169 -0.44 -16.91 -6.52
CA ARG A 169 0.30 -18.03 -7.12
C ARG A 169 1.78 -17.95 -6.77
N ASP A 170 2.40 -16.78 -6.96
CA ASP A 170 3.83 -16.60 -6.78
C ASP A 170 4.22 -16.66 -5.30
N SER A 171 3.35 -16.16 -4.41
CA SER A 171 3.55 -16.28 -2.95
C SER A 171 3.45 -17.72 -2.48
N LEU A 172 2.47 -18.48 -2.98
CA LEU A 172 2.37 -19.92 -2.68
C LEU A 172 3.61 -20.70 -3.15
N PHE A 173 4.10 -20.40 -4.35
CA PHE A 173 5.35 -20.99 -4.84
C PHE A 173 6.52 -20.71 -3.89
N LEU A 174 6.72 -19.45 -3.52
CA LEU A 174 7.81 -19.06 -2.62
C LEU A 174 7.68 -19.67 -1.22
N LEU A 175 6.47 -19.68 -0.64
CA LEU A 175 6.22 -20.33 0.64
C LEU A 175 6.50 -21.83 0.61
N ARG A 176 6.14 -22.53 -0.48
CA ARG A 176 6.53 -23.94 -0.69
C ARG A 176 8.04 -24.13 -0.70
N ARG A 177 8.77 -23.25 -1.42
CA ARG A 177 10.24 -23.27 -1.44
C ARG A 177 10.86 -23.02 -0.07
N MET A 178 10.16 -22.31 0.81
CA MET A 178 10.59 -22.04 2.19
C MET A 178 10.18 -23.14 3.19
N GLY A 179 9.38 -24.15 2.77
CA GLY A 179 8.77 -25.12 3.69
C GLY A 179 7.64 -24.53 4.55
N LEU A 180 7.03 -23.43 4.09
CA LEU A 180 6.05 -22.63 4.82
C LEU A 180 4.66 -22.63 4.15
N GLU A 181 4.34 -23.63 3.33
CA GLU A 181 3.02 -23.68 2.67
C GLU A 181 1.87 -23.74 3.68
N TRP A 182 2.12 -24.31 4.85
CA TRP A 182 1.18 -24.38 5.97
C TRP A 182 0.74 -22.99 6.46
N VAL A 183 1.52 -21.93 6.22
CA VAL A 183 1.14 -20.55 6.55
C VAL A 183 -0.15 -20.15 5.83
N LEU A 184 -0.44 -20.73 4.67
CA LEU A 184 -1.69 -20.47 3.94
C LEU A 184 -2.78 -21.50 4.24
N LYS A 185 -2.49 -22.54 5.02
CA LYS A 185 -3.46 -23.57 5.38
C LYS A 185 -4.45 -22.96 6.38
N ASP A 186 -5.74 -23.22 6.15
CA ASP A 186 -6.84 -22.78 7.01
C ASP A 186 -6.97 -21.25 7.16
N VAL A 187 -6.41 -20.48 6.22
CA VAL A 187 -6.59 -19.03 6.18
C VAL A 187 -7.96 -18.70 5.58
N ASP A 188 -8.86 -18.18 6.40
CA ASP A 188 -10.06 -17.54 5.91
C ASP A 188 -9.70 -16.19 5.27
N HIS A 189 -9.70 -16.17 3.93
CA HIS A 189 -9.40 -14.96 3.16
C HIS A 189 -10.40 -13.84 3.40
N GLN A 190 -11.67 -14.16 3.66
CA GLN A 190 -12.68 -13.15 3.94
C GLN A 190 -12.42 -12.53 5.30
N GLU A 191 -12.17 -13.36 6.33
CA GLU A 191 -11.84 -12.88 7.68
C GLU A 191 -10.59 -11.99 7.67
N GLN A 192 -9.56 -12.36 6.91
CA GLN A 192 -8.38 -11.51 6.77
C GLN A 192 -8.68 -10.17 6.12
N GLN A 193 -9.52 -10.14 5.09
CA GLN A 193 -9.92 -8.89 4.47
C GLN A 193 -10.73 -8.01 5.43
N GLU A 194 -11.63 -8.60 6.23
CA GLU A 194 -12.38 -7.89 7.28
C GLU A 194 -11.43 -7.31 8.34
N LYS A 195 -10.43 -8.09 8.78
CA LYS A 195 -9.41 -7.64 9.73
C LYS A 195 -8.57 -6.50 9.16
N GLU A 196 -8.17 -6.58 7.90
CA GLU A 196 -7.41 -5.51 7.24
C GLU A 196 -8.25 -4.22 7.09
N LEU A 197 -9.54 -4.34 6.73
CA LEU A 197 -10.47 -3.20 6.68
C LEU A 197 -10.60 -2.51 8.04
N THR A 198 -10.93 -3.29 9.08
CA THR A 198 -11.09 -2.76 10.44
C THR A 198 -9.79 -2.17 10.99
N THR A 199 -8.65 -2.79 10.72
CA THR A 199 -7.34 -2.24 11.12
C THR A 199 -7.01 -0.94 10.39
N LEU A 200 -7.40 -0.79 9.12
CA LEU A 200 -7.23 0.47 8.40
C LEU A 200 -8.10 1.57 9.00
N VAL A 201 -9.32 1.25 9.43
CA VAL A 201 -10.17 2.21 10.16
C VAL A 201 -9.47 2.62 11.45
N ASP A 202 -9.14 1.68 12.33
CA ASP A 202 -8.50 1.97 13.63
C ASP A 202 -7.22 2.79 13.46
N TYR A 203 -6.36 2.41 12.51
CA TYR A 203 -5.11 3.11 12.22
C TYR A 203 -5.32 4.59 11.88
N ASN A 204 -6.28 4.89 11.00
CA ASN A 204 -6.48 6.25 10.53
C ASN A 204 -7.12 7.13 11.61
N PHE A 205 -8.08 6.58 12.37
CA PHE A 205 -8.69 7.29 13.50
C PHE A 205 -7.66 7.55 14.62
N GLU A 206 -6.87 6.54 15.00
CA GLU A 206 -5.80 6.70 15.99
C GLU A 206 -4.75 7.72 15.53
N ARG A 207 -4.41 7.73 14.23
CA ARG A 207 -3.44 8.69 13.69
C ARG A 207 -3.93 10.14 13.78
N VAL A 208 -5.19 10.38 13.44
CA VAL A 208 -5.79 11.73 13.48
C VAL A 208 -5.97 12.19 14.93
N SER A 209 -6.44 11.32 15.83
CA SER A 209 -6.69 11.69 17.22
C SER A 209 -5.40 11.84 18.06
N SER A 210 -4.34 11.11 17.74
CA SER A 210 -3.09 11.12 18.50
C SER A 210 -2.16 12.31 18.19
N ARG A 211 -2.47 13.12 17.17
CA ARG A 211 -1.55 14.16 16.67
C ARG A 211 -2.27 15.49 16.44
N SER A 212 -1.84 16.51 17.18
CA SER A 212 -2.40 17.87 17.12
C SER A 212 -2.40 18.51 15.73
N PHE A 213 -1.50 18.08 14.84
CA PHE A 213 -1.48 18.51 13.43
C PHE A 213 -2.81 18.30 12.70
N TYR A 214 -3.51 17.18 12.96
CA TYR A 214 -4.69 16.79 12.18
C TYR A 214 -6.00 17.38 12.69
N LEU A 215 -6.06 17.79 13.97
CA LEU A 215 -7.25 18.37 14.60
C LEU A 215 -7.91 19.50 13.80
N PRO A 216 -7.18 20.47 13.21
CA PRO A 216 -7.80 21.52 12.39
C PRO A 216 -8.03 21.12 10.92
N CYS A 217 -7.67 19.89 10.53
CA CYS A 217 -7.59 19.49 9.12
C CYS A 217 -8.69 18.50 8.70
N VAL A 218 -9.23 17.71 9.64
CA VAL A 218 -10.25 16.70 9.33
C VAL A 218 -11.10 16.42 10.56
N THR A 219 -12.41 16.25 10.37
CA THR A 219 -13.33 15.75 11.41
C THR A 219 -13.48 14.24 11.31
N ASP A 220 -14.02 13.60 12.33
CA ASP A 220 -14.24 12.16 12.34
C ASP A 220 -15.21 11.72 11.23
N GLU A 221 -16.27 12.48 10.96
CA GLU A 221 -17.21 12.22 9.87
C GLU A 221 -16.52 12.33 8.52
N ARG A 222 -15.70 13.36 8.33
CA ARG A 222 -14.96 13.53 7.09
C ARG A 222 -13.94 12.41 6.89
N LEU A 223 -13.31 11.93 7.96
CA LEU A 223 -12.41 10.78 7.89
C LEU A 223 -13.16 9.50 7.50
N ALA A 224 -14.35 9.28 8.05
CA ALA A 224 -15.20 8.15 7.68
C ALA A 224 -15.61 8.17 6.20
N GLU A 225 -15.98 9.34 5.67
CA GLU A 225 -16.25 9.53 4.25
C GLU A 225 -15.03 9.18 3.37
N LEU A 226 -13.84 9.64 3.76
CA LEU A 226 -12.59 9.33 3.04
C LEU A 226 -12.27 7.84 3.10
N LEU A 227 -12.43 7.19 4.27
CA LEU A 227 -12.21 5.75 4.40
C LEU A 227 -13.20 4.95 3.56
N TRP A 228 -14.48 5.34 3.55
CA TRP A 228 -15.50 4.72 2.71
C TRP A 228 -15.13 4.79 1.23
N ALA A 229 -14.80 5.99 0.74
CA ALA A 229 -14.36 6.20 -0.63
C ALA A 229 -13.08 5.40 -0.95
N ALA A 230 -12.11 5.35 -0.03
CA ALA A 230 -10.91 4.54 -0.20
C ALA A 230 -11.22 3.04 -0.32
N PHE A 231 -12.20 2.53 0.43
CA PHE A 231 -12.65 1.14 0.30
C PHE A 231 -13.37 0.88 -1.02
N GLN A 232 -14.14 1.85 -1.54
CA GLN A 232 -14.73 1.80 -2.89
C GLN A 232 -13.64 1.78 -3.97
N PHE A 233 -12.66 2.70 -3.89
CA PHE A 233 -11.56 2.79 -4.85
C PHE A 233 -10.70 1.54 -4.91
N ASN A 234 -10.57 0.83 -3.79
CA ASN A 234 -9.81 -0.41 -3.70
C ASN A 234 -10.61 -1.67 -4.05
N GLY A 235 -11.91 -1.54 -4.35
CA GLY A 235 -12.80 -2.64 -4.72
C GLY A 235 -13.16 -3.55 -3.55
N TYR A 236 -13.19 -3.01 -2.32
CA TYR A 236 -13.70 -3.76 -1.16
C TYR A 236 -15.21 -3.63 -1.02
N ILE A 237 -15.74 -2.45 -1.35
CA ILE A 237 -17.18 -2.18 -1.32
C ILE A 237 -17.65 -1.52 -2.62
N PRO A 238 -18.93 -1.65 -3.01
CA PRO A 238 -19.44 -1.14 -4.28
C PRO A 238 -19.54 0.39 -4.29
N GLN A 239 -19.28 0.99 -5.46
CA GLN A 239 -19.32 2.45 -5.64
C GLN A 239 -20.74 3.03 -5.60
N ASP A 240 -21.73 2.22 -5.96
CA ASP A 240 -23.16 2.55 -5.94
C ASP A 240 -23.77 2.54 -4.53
N VAL A 241 -23.02 2.14 -3.51
CA VAL A 241 -23.46 2.17 -2.10
C VAL A 241 -22.90 3.43 -1.43
N PRO A 242 -23.71 4.50 -1.25
CA PRO A 242 -23.23 5.72 -0.60
C PRO A 242 -23.03 5.50 0.90
N TYR A 243 -22.08 6.22 1.48
CA TYR A 243 -21.98 6.33 2.93
C TYR A 243 -23.18 7.14 3.45
N LYS A 244 -23.95 6.58 4.38
CA LYS A 244 -25.17 7.21 4.91
C LYS A 244 -24.91 8.24 6.02
N GLY A 245 -23.64 8.49 6.35
CA GLY A 245 -23.26 9.40 7.43
C GLY A 245 -23.46 8.80 8.82
N ALA A 246 -23.01 9.54 9.83
CA ALA A 246 -23.43 9.32 11.20
C ALA A 246 -24.87 9.80 11.39
N GLY A 247 -25.68 9.06 12.15
CA GLY A 247 -27.06 9.45 12.44
C GLY A 247 -27.13 10.76 13.25
N ARG A 248 -27.12 10.66 14.59
CA ARG A 248 -27.08 11.84 15.48
C ARG A 248 -25.66 12.19 15.95
N GLU A 249 -24.85 11.18 16.20
CA GLU A 249 -23.48 11.31 16.69
C GLU A 249 -22.60 10.27 15.99
N PHE A 250 -21.35 10.64 15.67
CA PHE A 250 -20.40 9.74 15.03
C PHE A 250 -19.85 8.72 16.02
N SER A 251 -19.80 7.45 15.59
CA SER A 251 -19.18 6.35 16.31
C SER A 251 -18.27 5.58 15.37
N LYS A 252 -16.98 5.51 15.70
CA LYS A 252 -15.98 4.76 14.92
C LYS A 252 -16.35 3.27 14.89
N GLU A 253 -16.88 2.72 15.96
CA GLU A 253 -17.28 1.33 16.12
C GLU A 253 -18.51 1.00 15.25
N ASP A 254 -19.47 1.91 15.16
CA ASP A 254 -20.62 1.77 14.25
C ASP A 254 -20.17 1.86 12.79
N PHE A 255 -19.26 2.80 12.47
CA PHE A 255 -18.66 2.91 11.14
C PHE A 255 -17.91 1.62 10.75
N LYS A 256 -17.09 1.06 11.65
CA LYS A 256 -16.41 -0.22 11.43
C LYS A 256 -17.39 -1.35 11.14
N SER A 257 -18.46 -1.43 11.95
CA SER A 257 -19.49 -2.45 11.80
C SER A 257 -20.21 -2.34 10.45
N GLU A 258 -20.51 -1.11 10.02
CA GLU A 258 -21.11 -0.84 8.72
C GLU A 258 -20.20 -1.21 7.54
N VAL A 259 -18.91 -0.88 7.63
CA VAL A 259 -17.90 -1.27 6.61
C VAL A 259 -17.85 -2.78 6.46
N VAL A 260 -17.78 -3.53 7.56
CA VAL A 260 -17.76 -5.00 7.55
C VAL A 260 -19.08 -5.55 6.99
N ARG A 261 -20.22 -4.98 7.39
CA ARG A 261 -21.54 -5.39 6.89
C ARG A 261 -21.63 -5.24 5.38
N ILE A 262 -21.26 -4.09 4.82
CA ILE A 262 -21.28 -3.88 3.36
C ILE A 262 -20.26 -4.77 2.66
N PHE A 263 -19.04 -4.92 3.19
CA PHE A 263 -18.03 -5.81 2.63
C PHE A 263 -18.54 -7.26 2.51
N ARG A 264 -19.19 -7.78 3.56
CA ARG A 264 -19.79 -9.13 3.56
C ARG A 264 -20.91 -9.25 2.53
N GLN A 265 -21.80 -8.27 2.46
CA GLN A 265 -22.89 -8.24 1.46
C GLN A 265 -22.37 -8.19 0.02
N SER A 266 -21.15 -7.68 -0.17
CA SER A 266 -20.56 -7.47 -1.49
C SER A 266 -19.71 -8.64 -1.99
N GLN A 267 -19.59 -9.72 -1.20
CA GLN A 267 -18.80 -10.90 -1.58
C GLN A 267 -19.30 -11.60 -2.85
N SER A 268 -20.58 -11.46 -3.19
CA SER A 268 -21.16 -11.97 -4.44
C SER A 268 -20.75 -11.15 -5.68
N ARG A 269 -20.27 -9.91 -5.50
CA ARG A 269 -19.91 -8.96 -6.57
C ARG A 269 -18.41 -8.90 -6.85
N LYS A 270 -17.62 -9.91 -6.46
CA LYS A 270 -16.13 -9.88 -6.56
C LYS A 270 -15.58 -9.50 -7.94
N SER A 271 -16.16 -10.05 -9.01
CA SER A 271 -15.71 -9.75 -10.39
C SER A 271 -15.97 -8.28 -10.76
N GLU A 272 -17.16 -7.79 -10.44
CA GLU A 272 -17.55 -6.40 -10.65
C GLU A 272 -16.67 -5.44 -9.84
N LEU A 273 -16.43 -5.72 -8.56
CA LEU A 273 -15.55 -4.91 -7.70
C LEU A 273 -14.11 -4.84 -8.22
N LYS A 274 -13.62 -5.94 -8.80
CA LYS A 274 -12.30 -5.96 -9.46
C LYS A 274 -12.29 -5.05 -10.69
N GLN A 275 -13.37 -5.04 -11.47
CA GLN A 275 -13.51 -4.17 -12.63
C GLN A 275 -13.68 -2.70 -12.22
N GLN A 276 -14.50 -2.41 -11.21
CA GLN A 276 -14.69 -1.09 -10.60
C GLN A 276 -13.34 -0.48 -10.21
N LYS A 277 -12.54 -1.22 -9.44
CA LYS A 277 -11.18 -0.78 -9.05
C LYS A 277 -10.31 -0.39 -10.25
N LYS A 278 -10.35 -1.20 -11.32
CA LYS A 278 -9.58 -0.94 -12.55
C LYS A 278 -10.11 0.31 -13.26
N GLN A 279 -11.43 0.46 -13.35
CA GLN A 279 -12.07 1.58 -14.05
C GLN A 279 -11.83 2.91 -13.33
N ILE A 280 -12.02 2.96 -12.00
CA ILE A 280 -11.76 4.17 -11.20
C ILE A 280 -10.32 4.67 -11.40
N MET A 281 -9.35 3.74 -11.40
CA MET A 281 -7.97 4.08 -11.66
C MET A 281 -7.78 4.63 -13.08
N LYS A 282 -8.34 3.97 -14.10
CA LYS A 282 -8.28 4.43 -15.50
C LYS A 282 -8.88 5.82 -15.65
N ASP A 283 -10.03 6.07 -15.05
CA ASP A 283 -10.71 7.38 -15.08
C ASP A 283 -9.88 8.47 -14.41
N ALA A 284 -9.21 8.15 -13.29
CA ALA A 284 -8.33 9.08 -12.60
C ALA A 284 -7.13 9.49 -13.47
N PHE A 285 -6.50 8.54 -14.17
CA PHE A 285 -5.42 8.83 -15.11
C PHE A 285 -5.91 9.51 -16.40
N GLY A 286 -7.10 9.14 -16.90
CA GLY A 286 -7.68 9.72 -18.11
C GLY A 286 -8.02 11.21 -17.98
N LYS A 287 -8.12 11.72 -16.74
CA LYS A 287 -8.30 13.16 -16.45
C LYS A 287 -6.99 13.95 -16.43
N LEU A 288 -5.83 13.29 -16.51
CA LEU A 288 -4.54 13.97 -16.47
C LEU A 288 -4.15 14.55 -17.84
N PRO A 289 -3.43 15.68 -17.88
CA PRO A 289 -2.86 16.19 -19.12
C PRO A 289 -1.95 15.16 -19.78
N LYS A 290 -2.01 15.03 -21.11
CA LYS A 290 -1.16 14.11 -21.87
C LYS A 290 0.33 14.30 -21.58
N THR A 291 0.77 15.56 -21.46
CA THR A 291 2.16 15.90 -21.11
C THR A 291 2.59 15.40 -19.74
N LEU A 292 1.66 15.28 -18.79
CA LEU A 292 1.93 14.71 -17.47
C LEU A 292 2.06 13.19 -17.53
N ILE A 293 1.22 12.53 -18.34
CA ILE A 293 1.32 11.09 -18.60
C ILE A 293 2.67 10.74 -19.24
N GLU A 294 3.09 11.47 -20.27
CA GLU A 294 4.39 11.26 -20.94
C GLU A 294 5.58 11.39 -19.99
N LYS A 295 5.54 12.37 -19.06
CA LYS A 295 6.58 12.53 -18.02
C LYS A 295 6.61 11.36 -17.04
N ILE A 296 5.44 10.82 -16.68
CA ILE A 296 5.34 9.66 -15.79
C ILE A 296 5.83 8.40 -16.51
N GLU A 297 5.43 8.18 -17.76
CA GLU A 297 5.96 7.09 -18.58
C GLU A 297 7.49 7.14 -18.65
N ALA A 298 8.07 8.32 -18.92
CA ALA A 298 9.51 8.51 -18.91
C ALA A 298 10.16 8.20 -17.55
N LYS A 299 9.52 8.58 -16.43
CA LYS A 299 10.02 8.31 -15.07
C LYS A 299 10.06 6.80 -14.76
N TYR A 300 9.10 6.02 -15.23
CA TYR A 300 8.98 4.57 -14.95
C TYR A 300 9.41 3.67 -16.12
N GLU A 301 9.87 4.21 -17.25
CA GLU A 301 10.31 3.43 -18.41
C GLU A 301 11.27 2.28 -18.06
N PRO A 302 12.25 2.43 -17.14
CA PRO A 302 13.09 1.31 -16.74
C PRO A 302 12.31 0.20 -16.03
N ASP A 303 11.33 0.52 -15.17
CA ASP A 303 10.49 -0.50 -14.54
C ASP A 303 9.63 -1.23 -15.59
N ILE A 304 9.04 -0.48 -16.52
CA ILE A 304 8.23 -1.04 -17.60
C ILE A 304 9.05 -2.04 -18.41
N ARG A 305 10.26 -1.65 -18.80
CA ARG A 305 11.17 -2.49 -19.59
C ARG A 305 11.72 -3.68 -18.80
N TYR A 306 12.23 -3.46 -17.59
CA TYR A 306 12.90 -4.51 -16.81
C TYR A 306 11.93 -5.59 -16.31
N PHE A 307 10.67 -5.21 -16.06
CA PHE A 307 9.68 -6.12 -15.49
C PHE A 307 8.57 -6.52 -16.47
N GLY A 308 8.66 -6.09 -17.74
CA GLY A 308 7.76 -6.53 -18.80
C GLY A 308 6.33 -6.02 -18.66
N PHE A 309 6.13 -4.82 -18.10
CA PHE A 309 4.80 -4.21 -18.04
C PHE A 309 4.39 -3.65 -19.41
N SER A 310 3.08 -3.64 -19.69
CA SER A 310 2.55 -3.02 -20.90
C SER A 310 2.66 -1.50 -20.81
N LYS A 311 3.18 -0.87 -21.87
CA LYS A 311 3.12 0.60 -22.05
C LYS A 311 1.68 1.11 -22.14
N TYR A 312 0.72 0.23 -22.41
CA TYR A 312 -0.69 0.55 -22.59
C TYR A 312 -1.55 0.13 -21.40
N SER A 313 -1.00 0.01 -20.18
CA SER A 313 -1.78 -0.44 -19.02
C SER A 313 -2.97 0.47 -18.67
N LEU A 314 -2.97 1.71 -19.20
CA LEU A 314 -4.07 2.67 -19.11
C LEU A 314 -5.11 2.58 -20.24
N GLN A 315 -4.80 1.94 -21.38
CA GLN A 315 -5.75 1.71 -22.49
C GLN A 315 -6.63 0.50 -22.17
#